data_AF-A0A2M7ECA9-F1
#
_entry.id   AF-A0A2M7ECA9-F1
#
_cell.length_a   1.000
_cell.length_b   1.000
_cell.length_c   1.000
_cell.angle_alpha   90.00
_cell.angle_beta   90.00
_cell.angle_gamma   90.00
#
_symmetry.space_group_name_H-M   'P 1'
#
loop_
_entity.id
_entity.type
_entity.pdbx_description
1 polymer ?
#
loop_
_entity_poly.entity_id
_entity_poly.type
_entity_poly.pdbx_seq_one_letter_code
_entity_poly.pdbx_strand_id
1 'polypeptide(L)'
;MTRLVVETDNDWTKKKIKGAILTEIELLRKSIQKTLGKVKDFEAKYGKLDRSSLYGKVNDMELLEWEGELETLERLNKKLKSLEEITFEYK
;
A
#
# COMPACT_ATOMS: atom_id res chain seq x y z
N MET A 1 -13.46 3.11 9.36
CA MET A 1 -12.99 3.85 10.55
C MET A 1 -12.58 2.84 11.60
N THR A 2 -11.27 2.70 11.83
CA THR A 2 -10.71 1.77 12.83
C THR A 2 -10.31 2.55 14.07
N ARG A 3 -10.94 2.27 15.22
CA ARG A 3 -10.65 2.94 16.49
C ARG A 3 -9.59 2.15 17.26
N LEU A 4 -8.50 2.81 17.66
CA LEU A 4 -7.46 2.22 18.51
C LEU A 4 -7.45 2.96 19.86
N VAL A 5 -7.83 2.26 20.93
CA VAL A 5 -7.75 2.80 22.29
C VAL A 5 -6.46 2.29 22.94
N VAL A 6 -5.61 3.20 23.37
CA VAL A 6 -4.33 2.87 24.04
C VAL A 6 -4.43 3.28 25.50
N GLU A 7 -4.62 2.29 26.38
CA GLU A 7 -4.65 2.49 27.83
C GLU A 7 -3.23 2.31 28.38
N THR A 8 -2.61 3.42 28.80
CA THR A 8 -1.30 3.41 29.45
C THR A 8 -1.10 4.69 30.25
N ASP A 9 -0.54 4.54 31.44
CA ASP A 9 -0.08 5.60 32.32
C ASP A 9 1.24 6.23 31.84
N ASN A 10 1.92 5.62 30.85
CA ASN A 10 3.24 6.01 30.41
C ASN A 10 3.23 6.79 29.08
N ASP A 11 3.56 8.08 29.13
CA ASP A 11 3.65 8.96 27.97
C ASP A 11 4.71 8.55 26.94
N TRP A 12 5.76 7.85 27.36
CA TRP A 12 6.77 7.31 26.44
C TRP A 12 6.14 6.23 25.54
N THR A 13 5.32 5.35 26.10
CA THR A 13 4.61 4.28 25.36
C THR A 13 3.65 4.88 24.33
N LYS A 14 2.88 5.91 24.72
CA LYS A 14 1.99 6.64 23.81
C LYS A 14 2.75 7.20 22.60
N LYS A 15 3.87 7.90 22.86
CA LYS A 15 4.71 8.47 21.80
C LYS A 15 5.33 7.40 20.91
N LYS A 16 5.76 6.27 21.48
CA LYS A 16 6.36 5.17 20.72
C LYS A 16 5.38 4.48 19.79
N ILE A 17 4.16 4.17 20.26
CA ILE A 17 3.12 3.56 19.43
C ILE A 17 2.72 4.50 18.29
N LYS A 18 2.49 5.78 18.59
CA LYS A 18 2.19 6.79 17.57
C LYS A 18 3.32 6.91 16.54
N GLY A 19 4.57 6.94 17.02
CA GLY A 19 5.75 6.99 16.15
C GLY A 19 5.86 5.78 15.23
N ALA A 20 5.67 4.57 15.75
CA ALA A 20 5.70 3.34 14.96
C ALA A 20 4.63 3.32 13.86
N ILE A 21 3.40 3.75 14.17
CA ILE A 21 2.31 3.85 13.18
C ILE A 21 2.65 4.86 12.09
N LEU A 22 3.19 6.03 12.45
CA LEU A 22 3.63 7.04 11.46
C LEU A 22 4.75 6.52 10.56
N THR A 23 5.74 5.82 11.13
CA THR A 23 6.82 5.19 10.35
C THR A 23 6.27 4.15 9.39
N GLU A 24 5.34 3.31 9.83
CA GLU A 24 4.70 2.30 8.98
C GLU A 24 3.93 2.96 7.82
N ILE A 25 3.20 4.04 8.08
CA ILE A 25 2.53 4.84 7.04
C ILE A 25 3.53 5.35 6.00
N GLU A 26 4.68 5.89 6.41
CA GLU A 26 5.71 6.35 5.49
C GLU A 26 6.30 5.21 4.64
N LEU A 27 6.56 4.06 5.25
CA LEU A 27 7.08 2.87 4.55
C LEU A 27 6.07 2.33 3.54
N LEU A 28 4.79 2.28 3.89
CA LEU A 28 3.72 1.88 2.98
C LEU A 28 3.61 2.85 1.80
N ARG A 29 3.65 4.16 2.04
CA ARG A 29 3.64 5.17 0.97
C ARG A 29 4.80 5.01 -0.01
N LYS A 30 6.02 4.78 0.49
CA LYS A 30 7.19 4.51 -0.36
C LYS A 30 7.03 3.21 -1.17
N SER A 31 6.48 2.18 -0.55
CA SER A 31 6.23 0.89 -1.21
C SER A 31 5.18 1.03 -2.33
N ILE A 32 4.09 1.75 -2.06
CA ILE A 32 3.06 2.07 -3.07
C ILE A 32 3.66 2.86 -4.23
N GLN A 33 4.47 3.88 -3.95
CA GLN A 33 5.14 4.65 -5.00
C GLN A 33 6.04 3.77 -5.89
N LYS A 34 6.80 2.85 -5.28
CA LYS A 34 7.66 1.92 -6.02
C LYS A 34 6.84 0.96 -6.91
N THR A 35 5.77 0.38 -6.37
CA THR A 35 4.88 -0.51 -7.14
C THR A 35 4.15 0.25 -8.25
N LEU A 36 3.67 1.47 -7.98
CA LEU A 36 3.12 2.36 -9.01
C LEU A 36 4.12 2.63 -10.14
N GLY A 37 5.41 2.82 -9.81
CA GLY A 37 6.48 2.97 -10.79
C GLY A 37 6.54 1.77 -11.73
N LYS A 38 6.59 0.55 -11.19
CA LYS A 38 6.61 -0.68 -12.00
C LYS A 38 5.38 -0.83 -12.90
N VAL A 39 4.19 -0.55 -12.37
CA VAL A 39 2.94 -0.59 -13.14
C VAL A 39 2.99 0.42 -14.28
N LYS A 40 3.45 1.65 -14.02
CA LYS A 40 3.60 2.68 -15.05
C LYS A 40 4.64 2.32 -16.10
N ASP A 41 5.75 1.71 -15.71
CA ASP A 41 6.79 1.27 -16.64
C ASP A 41 6.26 0.18 -17.57
N PHE A 42 5.43 -0.72 -17.06
CA PHE A 42 4.73 -1.72 -17.88
C PHE A 42 3.71 -1.05 -18.82
N GLU A 43 2.85 -0.17 -18.29
CA GLU A 43 1.86 0.58 -19.08
C GLU A 43 2.51 1.48 -20.14
N ALA A 44 3.72 1.99 -19.89
CA ALA A 44 4.47 2.77 -20.87
C ALA A 44 5.01 1.92 -22.03
N LYS A 45 5.38 0.66 -21.74
CA LYS A 45 5.88 -0.29 -22.75
C LYS A 45 4.77 -0.86 -23.62
N TYR A 46 3.64 -1.22 -23.01
CA TYR A 46 2.57 -1.97 -23.67
C TYR A 46 1.28 -1.16 -23.90
N GLY A 47 1.19 0.04 -23.32
CA GLY A 47 0.00 0.89 -23.32
C GLY A 47 -0.92 0.63 -22.12
N LYS A 48 -1.84 1.57 -21.86
CA LYS A 48 -2.98 1.33 -20.96
C LYS A 48 -3.96 0.38 -21.63
N LEU A 49 -3.66 -0.90 -21.55
CA LEU A 49 -4.48 -1.93 -22.18
C LEU A 49 -5.39 -2.57 -21.15
N ASP A 50 -6.61 -2.84 -21.58
CA ASP A 50 -7.52 -3.70 -20.85
C ASP A 50 -6.90 -5.10 -20.77
N ARG A 51 -7.05 -5.79 -19.64
CA ARG A 51 -6.38 -7.09 -19.35
C ARG A 51 -6.60 -8.09 -20.49
N SER A 52 -7.83 -8.12 -21.02
CA SER A 52 -8.25 -8.94 -22.15
C SER A 52 -7.47 -8.67 -23.44
N SER A 53 -7.02 -7.43 -23.64
CA SER A 53 -6.35 -6.96 -24.85
C SER A 53 -4.84 -7.20 -24.86
N LEU A 54 -4.26 -7.61 -23.71
CA LEU A 54 -2.85 -7.95 -23.53
C LEU A 54 -2.54 -9.44 -23.79
N TYR A 55 -3.52 -10.32 -23.64
CA TYR A 55 -3.35 -11.76 -23.86
C TYR A 55 -2.89 -12.06 -25.30
N GLY A 56 -1.81 -12.83 -25.41
CA GLY A 56 -1.20 -13.19 -26.71
C GLY A 56 -0.39 -12.07 -27.38
N LYS A 57 -0.31 -10.87 -26.77
CA LYS A 57 0.54 -9.76 -27.25
C LYS A 57 1.74 -9.50 -26.36
N VAL A 58 1.58 -9.72 -25.05
CA VAL A 58 2.65 -9.60 -24.06
C VAL A 58 3.08 -10.99 -23.62
N ASN A 59 4.34 -11.12 -23.21
CA ASN A 59 4.84 -12.34 -22.60
C ASN A 59 3.99 -12.70 -21.37
N ASP A 60 3.51 -13.93 -21.31
CA ASP A 60 2.62 -14.39 -20.23
C ASP A 60 3.23 -14.19 -18.83
N MET A 61 4.55 -14.32 -18.69
CA MET A 61 5.24 -14.07 -17.43
C MET A 61 5.19 -12.59 -17.02
N GLU A 62 5.44 -11.68 -17.96
CA GLU A 62 5.39 -10.23 -17.69
C GLU A 62 3.96 -9.77 -17.38
N LEU A 63 2.97 -10.37 -18.07
CA LEU A 63 1.55 -10.11 -17.79
C LEU A 63 1.17 -10.55 -16.37
N LEU A 64 1.59 -11.76 -15.96
CA LEU A 64 1.37 -12.26 -14.61
C LEU A 64 2.05 -11.38 -13.53
N GLU A 65 3.28 -10.95 -13.78
CA GLU A 65 3.98 -10.03 -12.87
C GLU A 65 3.23 -8.70 -12.72
N TRP A 66 2.78 -8.11 -13.83
CA TRP A 66 2.00 -6.88 -13.80
C TRP A 66 0.69 -7.04 -13.01
N GLU A 67 -0.04 -8.13 -13.22
CA GLU A 67 -1.25 -8.45 -12.45
C GLU A 67 -0.95 -8.59 -10.95
N GLY A 68 0.13 -9.27 -10.59
CA GLY A 68 0.57 -9.40 -9.20
C GLY A 68 0.98 -8.07 -8.56
N GLU A 69 1.57 -7.15 -9.32
CA GLU A 69 1.88 -5.80 -8.86
C GLU A 69 0.61 -4.96 -8.65
N LEU A 70 -0.42 -5.12 -9.50
CA LEU A 70 -1.73 -4.48 -9.28
C LEU A 70 -2.42 -4.98 -8.00
N GLU A 71 -2.44 -6.29 -7.77
CA GLU A 71 -2.99 -6.86 -6.53
C GLU A 71 -2.21 -6.39 -5.30
N THR A 72 -0.88 -6.36 -5.41
CA THR A 72 0.00 -5.85 -4.34
C THR A 72 -0.31 -4.40 -4.04
N LEU A 73 -0.52 -3.57 -5.05
CA LEU A 73 -0.88 -2.17 -4.91
C LEU A 73 -2.23 -1.99 -4.20
N GLU A 74 -3.24 -2.78 -4.57
CA GLU A 74 -4.54 -2.76 -3.88
C GLU A 74 -4.38 -3.12 -2.40
N ARG A 75 -3.63 -4.17 -2.09
CA ARG A 75 -3.36 -4.61 -0.72
C ARG A 75 -2.63 -3.55 0.09
N LEU A 76 -1.61 -2.90 -0.48
CA LEU A 76 -0.86 -1.85 0.19
C LEU A 76 -1.74 -0.61 0.46
N ASN A 77 -2.57 -0.21 -0.50
CA ASN A 77 -3.52 0.90 -0.32
C ASN A 77 -4.56 0.59 0.78
N LYS A 78 -5.09 -0.63 0.84
CA LYS A 78 -5.99 -1.05 1.92
C LYS A 78 -5.32 -0.95 3.28
N LYS A 79 -4.08 -1.41 3.41
CA LYS A 79 -3.29 -1.29 4.66
C LYS A 79 -3.03 0.17 5.03
N LEU A 80 -2.59 0.99 4.08
CA LEU A 80 -2.34 2.41 4.32
C LEU A 80 -3.60 3.11 4.84
N LYS A 81 -4.73 2.91 4.15
CA LYS A 81 -6.03 3.47 4.56
C LYS A 81 -6.42 3.03 5.97
N SER A 82 -6.20 1.76 6.31
CA SER A 82 -6.51 1.25 7.66
C SER A 82 -5.71 1.93 8.76
N LEU A 83 -4.46 2.32 8.49
CA LEU A 83 -3.58 3.01 9.44
C LEU A 83 -3.87 4.52 9.50
N GLU A 84 -4.19 5.15 8.37
CA GLU A 84 -4.55 6.57 8.30
C GLU A 84 -5.89 6.87 9.00
N GLU A 85 -6.79 5.89 9.04
CA GLU A 85 -8.06 5.99 9.76
C GLU A 85 -7.93 5.77 11.28
N ILE A 86 -6.74 5.44 11.80
CA ILE A 86 -6.54 5.22 13.23
C ILE A 86 -6.68 6.54 13.98
N THR A 87 -7.66 6.59 14.88
CA THR A 87 -7.82 7.67 15.87
C THR A 87 -7.26 7.21 17.21
N PHE A 88 -6.37 8.02 17.81
CA PHE A 88 -5.80 7.75 19.13
C PHE A 88 -6.64 8.41 20.22
N GLU A 89 -7.10 7.60 21.16
CA GLU A 89 -7.68 8.05 22.42
C GLU A 89 -6.82 7.56 23.58
N TYR A 90 -6.61 8.44 24.56
CA TYR A 90 -5.89 8.13 25.79
C TYR A 90 -6.87 8.24 26.95
N LYS A 91 -6.90 7.21 27.80
CA LYS A 91 -7.57 7.21 29.11
C LYS A 91 -6.54 7.05 30.22
#